data_AF-A0A2W6BTH2-F1
#
_entry.id   AF-A0A2W6BTH2-F1
#
_cell.length_a   1.000
_cell.length_b   1.000
_cell.length_c   1.000
_cell.angle_alpha   90.00
_cell.angle_beta   90.00
_cell.angle_gamma   90.00
#
_symmetry.space_group_name_H-M   'P 1'
#
loop_
_entity.id
_entity.type
_entity.pdbx_description
1 polymer ?
#
loop_
_entity_poly.entity_id
_entity_poly.type
_entity_poly.pdbx_seq_one_letter_code
_entity_poly.pdbx_strand_id
1 'polypeptide(L)'
;MRRRWLVIAAAAGLLFGLIAGIGAVVVWREIVDHLTPEKTAEVCNVDSTASGFQGWCVQRRYRPEGLFTHQVAQVWIVGRQDGADIPRFSYVPLPTAAVDGRFDVKFEEDRIELTLKDGVRLFIPKGYYRLN
;
A
#
# COMPACT_ATOMS: atom_id res chain seq x y z
N MET A 1 -6.93 11.82 55.29
CA MET A 1 -6.73 10.65 54.40
C MET A 1 -7.54 10.70 53.09
N ARG A 2 -8.81 11.17 53.07
CA ARG A 2 -9.64 11.24 51.84
C ARG A 2 -9.05 11.97 50.63
N ARG A 3 -8.27 13.04 50.84
CA ARG A 3 -7.70 13.87 49.75
C ARG A 3 -6.64 13.14 48.91
N ARG A 4 -5.89 12.20 49.49
CA ARG A 4 -4.85 11.42 48.77
C ARG A 4 -5.45 10.41 47.79
N TRP A 5 -6.58 9.78 48.15
CA TRP A 5 -7.28 8.81 47.29
C TRP A 5 -7.86 9.45 46.02
N LEU A 6 -8.38 10.67 46.12
CA LEU A 6 -8.89 11.43 44.96
C LEU A 6 -7.78 11.77 43.96
N VAL A 7 -6.59 12.13 44.44
CA VAL A 7 -5.44 12.43 43.57
C VAL A 7 -4.95 11.17 42.87
N ILE A 8 -4.90 10.03 43.56
CA ILE A 8 -4.51 8.74 42.98
C ILE A 8 -5.53 8.29 41.92
N ALA A 9 -6.84 8.43 42.19
CA ALA A 9 -7.89 8.10 41.23
C ALA A 9 -7.84 9.01 39.99
N ALA A 10 -7.62 10.31 40.16
CA ALA A 10 -7.49 11.25 39.04
C ALA A 10 -6.23 10.99 38.21
N ALA A 11 -5.09 10.70 38.86
CA ALA A 11 -3.85 10.33 38.18
C ALA A 11 -3.99 9.01 37.42
N ALA A 12 -4.64 8.00 38.00
CA ALA A 12 -4.93 6.73 37.34
C ALA A 12 -5.88 6.92 36.14
N GLY A 13 -6.91 7.76 36.27
CA GLY A 13 -7.82 8.09 35.17
C GLY A 13 -7.11 8.80 34.01
N LEU A 14 -6.23 9.77 34.31
CA LEU A 14 -5.39 10.44 33.31
C LEU A 14 -4.44 9.45 32.63
N LEU A 15 -3.80 8.57 33.39
CA LEU A 15 -2.89 7.56 32.86
C LEU A 15 -3.64 6.59 31.93
N PHE A 16 -4.82 6.11 32.35
CA PHE A 16 -5.63 5.21 31.54
C PHE A 16 -6.14 5.90 30.28
N GLY A 17 -6.59 7.15 30.39
CA GLY A 17 -6.99 7.97 29.23
C GLY A 17 -5.86 8.18 28.24
N LEU A 18 -4.63 8.43 28.72
CA LEU A 18 -3.44 8.55 27.88
C LEU A 18 -3.13 7.23 27.16
N ILE A 19 -3.13 6.11 27.89
CA ILE A 19 -2.86 4.78 27.33
C ILE A 19 -3.91 4.41 26.28
N ALA A 20 -5.20 4.65 26.58
CA ALA A 20 -6.29 4.41 25.64
C ALA A 20 -6.17 5.29 24.38
N GLY A 21 -5.82 6.56 24.54
CA GLY A 21 -5.60 7.49 23.43
C GLY A 21 -4.43 7.05 22.54
N ILE A 22 -3.29 6.69 23.12
CA ILE A 22 -2.13 6.18 22.37
C ILE A 22 -2.51 4.87 21.67
N GLY A 23 -3.21 3.95 22.36
CA GLY A 23 -3.68 2.69 21.80
C GLY A 23 -4.57 2.91 20.57
N ALA A 24 -5.54 3.83 20.66
CA ALA A 24 -6.42 4.16 19.55
C ALA A 24 -5.66 4.72 18.34
N VAL A 25 -4.65 5.57 18.56
CA VAL A 25 -3.81 6.13 17.48
C VAL A 25 -2.97 5.04 16.80
N VAL A 26 -2.40 4.13 17.58
CA VAL A 26 -1.60 3.00 17.04
C VAL A 26 -2.47 2.10 16.18
N VAL A 27 -3.66 1.72 16.68
CA VAL A 27 -4.62 0.89 15.93
C VAL A 27 -5.07 1.61 14.66
N TRP A 28 -5.38 2.91 14.74
CA TRP A 28 -5.80 3.68 13.57
C TRP A 28 -4.72 3.72 12.49
N ARG A 29 -3.46 3.97 12.87
CA ARG A 29 -2.33 3.93 11.92
C ARG A 29 -2.20 2.56 11.28
N GLU A 30 -2.25 1.49 12.06
CA GLU A 30 -2.17 0.13 11.51
C GLU A 30 -3.27 -0.16 10.47
N ILE A 31 -4.48 0.33 10.70
CA ILE A 31 -5.62 0.17 9.77
C ILE A 31 -5.40 1.00 8.50
N VAL A 32 -5.00 2.26 8.62
CA VAL A 32 -4.74 3.12 7.46
C VAL A 32 -3.63 2.54 6.59
N ASP A 33 -2.54 2.08 7.21
CA ASP A 33 -1.41 1.47 6.52
C ASP A 33 -1.80 0.10 5.90
N HIS A 34 -2.84 -0.56 6.41
CA HIS A 34 -3.42 -1.75 5.79
C HIS A 34 -4.17 -1.42 4.49
N LEU A 35 -4.90 -0.31 4.46
CA LEU A 35 -5.71 0.10 3.30
C LEU A 35 -4.86 0.57 2.13
N THR A 36 -3.69 1.15 2.40
CA THR A 36 -2.75 1.61 1.37
C THR A 36 -1.34 1.12 1.68
N PRO A 37 -0.98 -0.10 1.22
CA PRO A 37 0.36 -0.62 1.44
C PRO A 37 1.41 0.29 0.77
N GLU A 38 2.61 0.33 1.36
CA GLU A 38 3.67 1.24 0.95
C GLU A 38 4.19 0.88 -0.45
N LYS A 39 4.42 1.90 -1.29
CA LYS A 39 5.00 1.75 -2.62
C LYS A 39 6.51 1.57 -2.53
N THR A 40 7.00 0.37 -2.80
CA THR A 40 8.44 0.02 -2.73
C THR A 40 9.15 0.07 -4.08
N ALA A 41 8.42 -0.07 -5.19
CA ALA A 41 8.95 0.11 -6.53
C ALA A 41 7.84 0.57 -7.48
N GLU A 42 8.22 1.26 -8.56
CA GLU A 42 7.30 1.75 -9.58
C GLU A 42 7.97 1.76 -10.95
N VAL A 43 7.23 1.33 -11.97
CA VAL A 43 7.59 1.51 -13.37
C VAL A 43 6.38 2.05 -14.10
N CYS A 44 6.57 3.15 -14.84
CA CYS A 44 5.50 3.83 -15.55
C CYS A 44 5.72 3.80 -17.07
N ASN A 45 4.64 3.58 -17.80
CA ASN A 45 4.55 3.88 -19.21
C ASN A 45 3.54 5.02 -19.37
N VAL A 46 4.07 6.24 -19.37
CA VAL A 46 3.31 7.49 -19.50
C VAL A 46 3.73 8.21 -20.77
N ASP A 47 2.75 8.72 -21.50
CA ASP A 47 3.01 9.61 -22.62
C ASP A 47 3.28 11.01 -22.07
N SER A 48 4.54 11.41 -22.09
CA SER A 48 4.98 12.75 -21.67
C SER A 48 4.61 13.85 -22.67
N THR A 49 4.14 13.49 -23.87
CA THR A 49 3.73 14.44 -24.92
C THR A 49 2.22 14.70 -24.92
N ALA A 50 1.43 13.77 -24.37
CA ALA A 50 0.02 14.00 -24.09
C ALA A 50 -0.14 15.03 -22.96
N SER A 51 -1.12 15.93 -23.08
CA SER A 51 -1.42 16.89 -22.02
C SER A 51 -1.75 16.13 -20.73
N GLY A 52 -0.93 16.36 -19.70
CA GLY A 52 -1.15 15.76 -18.39
C GLY A 52 -0.54 14.38 -18.19
N PHE A 53 0.59 14.02 -18.80
CA PHE A 53 1.37 12.81 -18.44
C PHE A 53 0.50 11.55 -18.26
N GLN A 54 -0.26 11.21 -19.30
CA GLN A 54 -1.27 10.17 -19.21
C GLN A 54 -0.66 8.78 -19.45
N GLY A 55 -1.01 7.81 -18.62
CA GLY A 55 -0.60 6.43 -18.83
C GLY A 55 -0.84 5.52 -17.66
N TRP A 56 -0.03 4.46 -17.57
CA TRP A 56 -0.16 3.42 -16.56
C TRP A 56 1.14 3.23 -15.80
N CYS A 57 1.03 3.03 -14.50
CA CYS A 57 2.13 2.67 -13.64
C CYS A 57 1.86 1.34 -12.95
N VAL A 58 2.88 0.51 -12.89
CA VAL A 58 2.88 -0.75 -12.16
C VAL A 58 3.71 -0.54 -10.90
N GLN A 59 3.09 -0.70 -9.75
CA GLN A 59 3.64 -0.41 -8.45
C GLN A 59 3.76 -1.71 -7.67
N ARG A 60 4.97 -2.01 -7.16
CA ARG A 60 5.10 -3.02 -6.11
C ARG A 60 4.75 -2.34 -4.80
N ARG A 61 3.76 -2.90 -4.12
CA ARG A 61 3.36 -2.43 -2.81
C ARG A 61 3.55 -3.52 -1.77
N TYR A 62 4.17 -3.15 -0.67
CA TYR A 62 4.51 -4.05 0.41
C TYR A 62 4.19 -3.41 1.74
N ARG A 63 3.79 -4.24 2.69
CA ARG A 63 3.68 -3.86 4.07
C ARG A 63 4.03 -5.06 4.95
N PRO A 64 4.93 -4.90 5.94
CA PRO A 64 5.31 -5.98 6.84
C PRO A 64 4.15 -6.44 7.72
N GLU A 65 4.30 -7.61 8.34
CA GLU A 65 3.35 -8.04 9.36
C GLU A 65 3.32 -7.06 10.54
N GLY A 66 2.11 -6.67 10.95
CA GLY A 66 1.86 -5.81 12.09
C GLY A 66 1.45 -6.62 13.32
N LEU A 67 1.19 -5.94 14.43
CA LEU A 67 0.67 -6.56 15.66
C LEU A 67 -0.74 -7.11 15.50
N PHE A 68 -1.57 -6.51 14.63
CA PHE A 68 -2.97 -6.88 14.44
C PHE A 68 -3.33 -7.19 12.98
N THR A 69 -2.35 -7.21 12.09
CA THR A 69 -2.62 -7.22 10.65
C THR A 69 -1.58 -8.04 9.91
N HIS A 70 -2.05 -8.86 8.97
CA HIS A 70 -1.18 -9.71 8.16
C HIS A 70 -0.31 -8.90 7.20
N GLN A 71 0.81 -9.50 6.83
CA GLN A 71 1.67 -8.99 5.78
C GLN A 71 0.92 -8.87 4.45
N VAL A 72 1.19 -7.79 3.71
CA VAL A 72 0.58 -7.52 2.40
C VAL A 72 1.68 -7.36 1.36
N ALA A 73 1.59 -8.16 0.30
CA ALA A 73 2.49 -8.11 -0.85
C ALA A 73 1.65 -8.09 -2.11
N GLN A 74 1.68 -7.00 -2.86
CA GLN A 74 0.77 -6.80 -4.00
C GLN A 74 1.45 -6.03 -5.13
N VAL A 75 0.97 -6.26 -6.35
CA VAL A 75 1.24 -5.44 -7.53
C VAL A 75 0.01 -4.63 -7.81
N TRP A 76 0.14 -3.32 -7.87
CA TRP A 76 -0.92 -2.41 -8.22
C TRP A 76 -0.68 -1.88 -9.63
N ILE A 77 -1.72 -1.89 -10.46
CA ILE A 77 -1.73 -1.18 -11.73
C ILE A 77 -2.61 0.04 -11.53
N VAL A 78 -2.00 1.22 -11.61
CA VAL A 78 -2.66 2.50 -11.41
C VAL A 78 -2.61 3.31 -12.70
N GLY A 79 -3.68 4.02 -13.02
CA GLY A 79 -3.60 5.06 -14.04
C GLY A 79 -2.87 6.28 -13.48
N ARG A 80 -2.18 7.02 -14.34
CA ARG A 80 -1.58 8.32 -14.00
C ARG A 80 -2.13 9.38 -14.95
N GLN A 81 -2.54 10.50 -14.36
CA GLN A 81 -3.02 11.69 -15.06
C GLN A 81 -2.56 12.92 -14.28
N ASP A 82 -2.06 13.91 -15.00
CA ASP A 82 -1.43 15.15 -14.51
C ASP A 82 -0.33 14.90 -13.46
N GLY A 83 0.38 13.77 -13.60
CA GLY A 83 1.42 13.36 -12.66
C GLY A 83 0.90 12.75 -11.35
N ALA A 84 -0.41 12.63 -11.17
CA ALA A 84 -1.05 12.03 -10.01
C ALA A 84 -1.65 10.65 -10.33
N ASP A 85 -1.67 9.76 -9.33
CA ASP A 85 -2.37 8.48 -9.43
C ASP A 85 -3.88 8.75 -9.44
N ILE A 86 -4.60 8.23 -10.44
CA ILE A 86 -6.06 8.26 -10.40
C ILE A 86 -6.55 7.23 -9.36
N PRO A 87 -7.66 7.48 -8.66
CA PRO A 87 -8.20 6.58 -7.63
C PRO A 87 -8.78 5.26 -8.19
N ARG A 88 -8.30 4.83 -9.36
CA ARG A 88 -8.67 3.60 -10.05
C ARG A 88 -7.44 2.72 -10.16
N PHE A 89 -7.49 1.58 -9.48
CA PHE A 89 -6.39 0.63 -9.42
C PHE A 89 -6.93 -0.79 -9.52
N SER A 90 -6.15 -1.65 -10.18
CA SER A 90 -6.32 -3.10 -10.12
C SER A 90 -5.12 -3.67 -9.37
N TYR A 91 -5.31 -4.72 -8.57
CA TYR A 91 -4.20 -5.29 -7.80
C TYR A 91 -4.16 -6.81 -7.88
N VAL A 92 -2.94 -7.36 -7.94
CA VAL A 92 -2.67 -8.79 -7.93
C VAL A 92 -1.88 -9.13 -6.67
N PRO A 93 -2.33 -10.08 -5.83
CA PRO A 93 -1.54 -10.52 -4.69
C PRO A 93 -0.26 -11.22 -5.16
N LEU A 94 0.84 -10.96 -4.45
CA LEU A 94 2.12 -11.62 -4.66
C LEU A 94 2.41 -12.63 -3.55
N PRO A 95 3.11 -13.73 -3.87
CA PRO A 95 3.78 -14.51 -2.84
C PRO A 95 4.80 -13.62 -2.14
N THR A 96 4.85 -13.65 -0.80
CA THR A 96 5.76 -12.79 -0.05
C THR A 96 7.23 -12.98 -0.42
N ALA A 97 7.62 -14.21 -0.78
CA ALA A 97 8.98 -14.51 -1.22
C ALA A 97 9.44 -13.69 -2.45
N ALA A 98 8.49 -13.15 -3.22
CA ALA A 98 8.73 -12.37 -4.43
C ALA A 98 8.70 -10.85 -4.19
N VAL A 99 8.56 -10.40 -2.93
CA VAL A 99 8.52 -8.97 -2.57
C VAL A 99 9.87 -8.29 -2.79
N ASP A 100 10.96 -8.95 -2.39
CA ASP A 100 12.29 -8.35 -2.45
C ASP A 100 12.98 -8.66 -3.77
N GLY A 101 13.79 -7.73 -4.28
CA GLY A 101 14.62 -7.94 -5.47
C GLY A 101 14.03 -7.38 -6.76
N ARG A 102 14.35 -8.05 -7.88
CA ARG A 102 14.08 -7.60 -9.25
C ARG A 102 12.59 -7.29 -9.47
N PHE A 103 12.33 -6.17 -10.12
CA PHE A 103 10.99 -5.69 -10.45
C PHE A 103 11.02 -5.08 -11.85
N ASP A 104 10.99 -5.94 -12.86
CA ASP A 104 11.06 -5.52 -14.26
C ASP A 104 9.68 -5.60 -14.88
N VAL A 105 9.24 -4.50 -15.47
CA VAL A 105 7.92 -4.38 -16.07
C VAL A 105 8.10 -4.08 -17.56
N LYS A 106 7.43 -4.86 -18.40
CA LYS A 106 7.30 -4.61 -19.82
C LYS A 106 5.84 -4.35 -20.16
N PHE A 107 5.60 -3.24 -20.82
CA PHE A 107 4.29 -2.89 -21.33
C PHE A 107 4.20 -3.38 -22.78
N GLU A 108 3.39 -4.39 -23.01
CA GLU A 108 3.07 -4.90 -24.34
C GLU A 108 1.70 -4.37 -24.78
N GLU A 109 1.35 -4.56 -26.04
CA GLU A 109 0.13 -4.00 -26.61
C GLU A 109 -1.14 -4.54 -25.92
N ASP A 110 -1.14 -5.82 -25.57
CA ASP A 110 -2.28 -6.58 -25.04
C ASP A 110 -2.14 -6.98 -23.56
N ARG A 111 -0.99 -6.73 -22.93
CA ARG A 111 -0.71 -7.14 -21.55
C ARG A 111 0.46 -6.39 -20.93
N ILE A 112 0.59 -6.56 -19.62
CA ILE A 112 1.77 -6.20 -18.85
C ILE A 112 2.48 -7.49 -18.45
N GLU A 113 3.77 -7.59 -18.77
CA GLU A 113 4.62 -8.64 -18.26
C GLU A 113 5.44 -8.09 -17.09
N LEU A 114 5.33 -8.75 -15.95
CA LEU A 114 6.11 -8.46 -14.75
C LEU A 114 7.04 -9.63 -14.46
N THR A 115 8.34 -9.35 -14.36
CA THR A 115 9.34 -10.31 -13.89
C THR A 115 9.75 -9.95 -12.47
N LEU A 116 9.49 -10.87 -11.55
CA LEU A 116 9.84 -10.79 -10.15
C LEU A 116 11.16 -11.52 -9.87
N LYS A 117 11.56 -11.54 -8.60
CA LYS A 117 12.66 -12.37 -8.11
C LYS A 117 12.45 -13.86 -8.47
N ASP A 118 13.57 -14.56 -8.65
CA ASP A 118 13.64 -15.98 -9.00
C ASP A 118 13.01 -16.34 -10.37
N GLY A 119 12.82 -15.34 -11.23
CA GLY A 119 12.30 -15.53 -12.59
C GLY A 119 10.80 -15.80 -12.65
N VAL A 120 10.07 -15.58 -11.55
CA VAL A 120 8.61 -15.62 -11.55
C VAL A 120 8.09 -14.55 -12.50
N ARG A 121 7.33 -14.97 -13.51
CA ARG A 121 6.71 -14.08 -14.51
C ARG A 121 5.20 -14.05 -14.31
N LEU A 122 4.67 -12.85 -14.20
CA LEU A 122 3.23 -12.58 -14.14
C LEU A 122 2.82 -11.86 -15.42
N PHE A 123 1.75 -12.35 -16.04
CA PHE A 123 1.17 -11.75 -17.23
C PHE A 123 -0.20 -11.21 -16.86
N ILE A 124 -0.35 -9.89 -16.92
CA ILE A 124 -1.59 -9.22 -16.57
C ILE A 124 -2.24 -8.72 -17.86
N PRO A 125 -3.33 -9.34 -18.33
CA PRO A 125 -3.95 -8.98 -19.60
C PRO A 125 -4.56 -7.59 -19.54
N LYS A 126 -4.59 -6.88 -20.67
CA LYS A 126 -5.12 -5.51 -20.77
C LYS A 126 -6.53 -5.37 -20.24
N GLY A 127 -7.40 -6.35 -20.49
CA GLY A 127 -8.78 -6.35 -19.98
C GLY A 127 -8.89 -6.37 -18.45
N TYR A 128 -7.81 -6.70 -17.72
CA TYR A 128 -7.81 -6.69 -16.26
C TYR A 128 -7.65 -5.27 -15.69
N TYR A 129 -6.85 -4.41 -16.33
CA TYR A 129 -6.55 -3.06 -15.83
C TYR A 129 -7.10 -1.94 -16.69
N ARG A 130 -7.39 -2.21 -17.97
CA ARG A 130 -8.02 -1.27 -18.88
C ARG A 130 -9.53 -1.36 -18.70
N LEU A 131 -10.11 -0.32 -18.15
CA LEU A 131 -11.54 -0.12 -18.16
C LEU A 131 -11.94 0.36 -19.56
N ASN A 132 -12.99 -0.26 -20.13
CA ASN A 132 -13.60 0.17 -21.40
C ASN A 132 -13.96 1.66 -21.39
#